data_AF-A0A964QFJ1-F1
#
_entry.id   AF-A0A964QFJ1-F1
#
_cell.length_a   1.000
_cell.length_b   1.000
_cell.length_c   1.000
_cell.angle_alpha   90.00
_cell.angle_beta   90.00
_cell.angle_gamma   90.00
#
_symmetry.space_group_name_H-M   'P 1'
#
loop_
_entity.id
_entity.type
_entity.pdbx_description
1 polymer ?
#
loop_
_entity_poly.entity_id
_entity_poly.type
_entity_poly.pdbx_seq_one_letter_code
_entity_poly.pdbx_strand_id
1 'polypeptide(L)'
;MLRAKTITGALTLLLSLLVPVFVDAQTLHITPALIDESHTLEQALMTMKSSASTTVEGLGGILEITYESSEPLEIYMVPMQKNESYVPTDYMRFTLPASEEGTVAIDLTVSPGWSLRNQHWLVHLLGKEETTNAAFSTIEFKTEGSKNVVVAATRHLLTKEFYTPGSYHALRGYRMLGRSFPIMFGILTIIGVLLCCILSPNKHCRRSVLGTLLIGSFLYQARFSIDLLRYTREHTQEYAEGTYDEAGSIHALADVLISLVKNPSATTVYVCRDGTNFKEKLLRYFSYPIRISSELGVAATADYAVVMDKYEWEFDTTVTKDETTLIVKCGDMNRRAQKLSTYPSNEILFRLLAPSTR
;
A
#
# COMPACT_ATOMS: atom_id res chain seq x y z
N MET A 1 41.81 -75.97 6.33
CA MET A 1 42.89 -74.97 6.20
C MET A 1 42.82 -74.34 4.81
N LEU A 2 42.14 -73.20 4.64
CA LEU A 2 42.44 -72.18 3.60
C LEU A 2 41.43 -71.02 3.71
N ARG A 3 41.99 -69.89 4.18
CA ARG A 3 41.70 -68.47 3.90
C ARG A 3 40.28 -68.05 3.49
N ALA A 4 39.59 -67.40 4.44
CA ALA A 4 38.55 -66.41 4.16
C ALA A 4 38.72 -65.22 5.11
N LYS A 5 39.64 -64.31 4.78
CA LYS A 5 39.72 -62.96 5.35
C LYS A 5 40.18 -62.03 4.22
N THR A 6 39.71 -60.78 4.27
CA THR A 6 40.06 -59.61 3.42
C THR A 6 39.30 -59.43 2.10
N ILE A 7 37.98 -59.21 2.13
CA ILE A 7 37.27 -58.46 1.06
C ILE A 7 36.23 -57.46 1.61
N THR A 8 35.87 -57.50 2.89
CA THR A 8 34.78 -56.65 3.44
C THR A 8 35.14 -55.21 3.80
N GLY A 9 36.41 -54.81 3.71
CA GLY A 9 36.86 -53.46 4.11
C GLY A 9 36.94 -52.42 2.98
N ALA A 10 36.95 -52.85 1.71
CA ALA A 10 37.13 -51.93 0.57
C ALA A 10 35.80 -51.46 -0.05
N LEU A 11 34.70 -52.17 0.19
CA LEU A 11 33.40 -51.87 -0.42
C LEU A 11 32.62 -50.76 0.32
N THR A 12 32.85 -50.59 1.62
CA THR A 12 32.21 -49.54 2.44
C THR A 12 32.86 -48.16 2.25
N LEU A 13 34.10 -48.10 1.78
CA LEU A 13 34.81 -46.83 1.52
C LEU A 13 34.55 -46.28 0.10
N LEU A 14 34.11 -47.12 -0.83
CA LEU A 14 33.73 -46.68 -2.19
C LEU A 14 32.27 -46.19 -2.27
N LEU A 15 31.39 -46.61 -1.35
CA LEU A 15 29.98 -46.21 -1.35
C LEU A 15 29.73 -44.82 -0.74
N SER A 16 30.67 -44.28 0.03
CA SER A 16 30.59 -42.92 0.61
C SER A 16 31.13 -41.82 -0.30
N LEU A 17 31.81 -42.17 -1.40
CA LEU A 17 32.36 -41.24 -2.40
C LEU A 17 31.41 -40.98 -3.59
N LEU A 18 30.20 -41.57 -3.57
CA LEU A 18 29.17 -41.40 -4.60
C LEU A 18 27.87 -40.82 -4.03
N VAL A 19 27.95 -39.97 -3.00
CA VAL A 19 26.86 -39.05 -2.71
C VAL A 19 27.09 -37.82 -3.58
N PRO A 20 26.43 -37.67 -4.73
CA PRO A 20 26.41 -36.38 -5.40
C PRO A 20 25.93 -35.35 -4.38
N VAL A 21 26.81 -34.40 -4.06
CA VAL A 21 26.41 -33.17 -3.39
C VAL A 21 25.59 -32.42 -4.43
N PHE A 22 24.31 -32.76 -4.52
CA PHE A 22 23.34 -31.87 -5.14
C PHE A 22 23.31 -30.64 -4.24
N VAL A 23 23.97 -29.58 -4.71
CA VAL A 23 23.70 -28.23 -4.23
C VAL A 23 22.28 -27.95 -4.71
N ASP A 24 21.32 -28.38 -3.89
CA ASP A 24 19.92 -28.07 -4.13
C ASP A 24 19.83 -26.55 -3.97
N ALA A 25 19.55 -25.85 -5.07
CA ALA A 25 19.31 -24.42 -5.04
C ALA A 25 18.13 -24.20 -4.09
N GLN A 26 18.42 -23.75 -2.87
CA GLN A 26 17.39 -23.59 -1.85
C GLN A 26 16.43 -22.51 -2.30
N THR A 27 15.21 -22.89 -2.67
CA THR A 27 14.13 -21.93 -2.95
C THR A 27 13.83 -21.16 -1.67
N LEU A 28 14.12 -19.87 -1.67
CA LEU A 28 13.85 -19.01 -0.52
C LEU A 28 12.37 -18.64 -0.49
N HIS A 29 11.66 -19.06 0.55
CA HIS A 29 10.25 -18.70 0.75
C HIS A 29 10.12 -17.31 1.39
N ILE A 30 9.48 -16.39 0.67
CA ILE A 30 9.23 -15.02 1.12
C ILE A 30 7.74 -14.86 1.43
N THR A 31 7.44 -14.46 2.66
CA THR A 31 6.09 -14.00 3.04
C THR A 31 6.05 -12.47 2.93
N PRO A 32 5.37 -11.91 1.92
CA PRO A 32 5.31 -10.46 1.77
C PRO A 32 4.51 -9.80 2.89
N ALA A 33 4.77 -8.52 3.12
CA ALA A 33 3.97 -7.68 4.01
C ALA A 33 2.91 -6.92 3.20
N LEU A 34 1.70 -6.77 3.74
CA LEU A 34 0.73 -5.84 3.18
C LEU A 34 1.11 -4.42 3.55
N ILE A 35 0.90 -3.51 2.61
CA ILE A 35 0.98 -2.10 2.88
C ILE A 35 -0.27 -1.68 3.66
N ASP A 36 -0.05 -1.21 4.88
CA ASP A 36 -1.04 -0.66 5.78
C ASP A 36 -1.20 0.86 5.67
N GLU A 37 -0.31 1.54 4.95
CA GLU A 37 -0.33 2.99 4.76
C GLU A 37 -0.19 3.38 3.27
N SER A 38 -1.11 4.21 2.77
CA SER A 38 -1.10 4.65 1.36
C SER A 38 0.21 5.32 0.94
N HIS A 39 0.87 6.03 1.86
CA HIS A 39 2.06 6.83 1.58
C HIS A 39 3.33 6.00 1.30
N THR A 40 3.38 4.71 1.64
CA THR A 40 4.65 3.96 1.63
C THR A 40 5.18 3.63 0.24
N LEU A 41 4.33 3.43 -0.77
CA LEU A 41 4.79 3.23 -2.15
C LEU A 41 5.22 4.56 -2.79
N GLU A 42 4.41 5.61 -2.63
CA GLU A 42 4.73 6.93 -3.17
C GLU A 42 6.05 7.45 -2.57
N GLN A 43 6.23 7.33 -1.25
CA GLN A 43 7.48 7.66 -0.57
C GLN A 43 8.64 6.76 -1.01
N ALA A 44 8.42 5.46 -1.23
CA ALA A 44 9.46 4.57 -1.74
C ALA A 44 9.88 4.96 -3.17
N LEU A 45 8.92 5.27 -4.05
CA LEU A 45 9.19 5.78 -5.39
C LEU A 45 9.97 7.12 -5.36
N MET A 46 9.71 7.98 -4.38
CA MET A 46 10.44 9.25 -4.21
C MET A 46 11.86 9.08 -3.65
N THR A 47 12.13 8.02 -2.88
CA THR A 47 13.42 7.82 -2.22
C THR A 47 14.38 6.96 -3.03
N MET A 48 13.87 6.17 -3.97
CA MET A 48 14.65 5.22 -4.75
C MET A 48 15.16 5.85 -6.04
N LYS A 49 16.42 5.57 -6.40
CA LYS A 49 17.09 6.20 -7.54
C LYS A 49 16.77 5.51 -8.86
N SER A 50 16.45 4.21 -8.82
CA SER A 50 15.99 3.46 -9.99
C SER A 50 14.65 2.83 -9.71
N SER A 51 13.76 2.92 -10.71
CA SER A 51 12.48 2.23 -10.69
C SER A 51 12.19 1.61 -12.06
N ALA A 52 11.68 0.39 -12.05
CA ALA A 52 11.15 -0.29 -13.22
C ALA A 52 9.77 -0.84 -12.88
N SER A 53 8.85 -0.81 -13.84
CA SER A 53 7.50 -1.33 -13.66
C SER A 53 7.18 -2.32 -14.76
N THR A 54 6.63 -3.46 -14.39
CA THR A 54 6.21 -4.48 -15.35
C THR A 54 4.91 -5.13 -14.88
N THR A 55 4.27 -5.89 -15.76
CA THR A 55 3.11 -6.70 -15.41
C THR A 55 3.43 -8.17 -15.57
N VAL A 56 2.91 -8.98 -14.65
CA VAL A 56 3.00 -10.44 -14.71
C VAL A 56 1.61 -11.04 -14.58
N GLU A 57 1.32 -12.09 -15.32
CA GLU A 57 0.01 -12.74 -15.32
C GLU A 57 0.16 -14.24 -15.06
N GLY A 58 -0.70 -14.77 -14.20
CA GLY A 58 -0.77 -16.20 -14.01
C GLY A 58 -1.78 -16.65 -12.95
N LEU A 59 -1.85 -17.97 -12.83
CA LEU A 59 -2.75 -18.70 -11.93
C LEU A 59 -1.95 -19.31 -10.79
N GLY A 60 -2.21 -18.89 -9.57
CA GLY A 60 -1.53 -19.45 -8.42
C GLY A 60 -1.55 -18.52 -7.22
N GLY A 61 -1.22 -19.07 -6.06
CA GLY A 61 -0.99 -18.31 -4.83
C GLY A 61 0.48 -18.20 -4.48
N ILE A 62 1.37 -18.86 -5.22
CA ILE A 62 2.81 -18.71 -5.10
C ILE A 62 3.37 -18.20 -6.43
N LEU A 63 4.19 -17.15 -6.37
CA LEU A 63 5.01 -16.69 -7.48
C LEU A 63 6.44 -17.16 -7.27
N GLU A 64 6.94 -18.01 -8.14
CA GLU A 64 8.33 -18.42 -8.18
C GLU A 64 9.09 -17.55 -9.18
N ILE A 65 10.19 -16.94 -8.72
CA ILE A 65 11.03 -16.08 -9.54
C ILE A 65 12.45 -16.59 -9.47
N THR A 66 13.06 -16.82 -10.64
CA THR A 66 14.51 -16.99 -10.77
C THR A 66 15.11 -15.70 -11.28
N TYR A 67 16.09 -15.18 -10.55
CA TYR A 67 16.67 -13.87 -10.81
C TYR A 67 18.17 -13.83 -10.48
N GLU A 68 18.83 -12.84 -11.06
CA GLU A 68 20.18 -12.41 -10.73
C GLU A 68 20.11 -10.93 -10.34
N SER A 69 20.73 -10.56 -9.23
CA SER A 69 20.90 -9.17 -8.85
C SER A 69 22.13 -8.94 -7.99
N SER A 70 22.88 -7.90 -8.30
CA SER A 70 24.07 -7.49 -7.53
C SER A 70 23.73 -6.84 -6.19
N GLU A 71 22.49 -6.41 -5.97
CA GLU A 71 22.04 -5.75 -4.74
C GLU A 71 20.62 -6.17 -4.35
N PRO A 72 20.20 -5.95 -3.09
CA PRO A 72 18.82 -6.23 -2.70
C PRO A 72 17.82 -5.35 -3.44
N LEU A 73 16.77 -5.95 -4.00
CA LEU A 73 15.70 -5.25 -4.72
C LEU A 73 14.48 -5.11 -3.84
N GLU A 74 13.93 -3.91 -3.77
CA GLU A 74 12.65 -3.69 -3.09
C GLU A 74 11.51 -3.80 -4.10
N ILE A 75 10.59 -4.74 -3.86
CA ILE A 75 9.50 -5.04 -4.78
C ILE A 75 8.17 -4.69 -4.15
N TYR A 76 7.38 -3.94 -4.90
CA TYR A 76 5.99 -3.62 -4.61
C TYR A 76 5.10 -4.27 -5.65
N MET A 77 4.09 -5.01 -5.22
CA MET A 77 3.26 -5.80 -6.12
C MET A 77 1.79 -5.70 -5.76
N VAL A 78 0.93 -5.44 -6.74
CA VAL A 78 -0.53 -5.29 -6.54
C VAL A 78 -1.32 -6.05 -7.60
N PRO A 79 -2.44 -6.71 -7.23
CA PRO A 79 -3.32 -7.33 -8.21
C PRO A 79 -4.11 -6.24 -8.94
N MET A 80 -4.03 -6.25 -10.26
CA MET A 80 -4.77 -5.35 -11.14
C MET A 80 -6.20 -5.83 -11.36
N GLN A 81 -7.11 -4.88 -11.47
CA GLN A 81 -8.48 -5.09 -11.90
C GLN A 81 -8.56 -5.10 -13.44
N LYS A 82 -9.69 -5.55 -13.98
CA LYS A 82 -9.89 -5.70 -15.44
C LYS A 82 -9.76 -4.40 -16.25
N ASN A 83 -9.94 -3.25 -15.61
CA ASN A 83 -9.85 -1.92 -16.20
C ASN A 83 -8.48 -1.25 -15.94
N GLU A 84 -7.45 -2.06 -15.68
CA GLU A 84 -6.09 -1.61 -15.33
C GLU A 84 -6.01 -0.74 -14.06
N SER A 85 -7.09 -0.63 -13.30
CA SER A 85 -7.06 -0.01 -11.98
C SER A 85 -6.56 -0.99 -10.94
N TYR A 86 -6.12 -0.49 -9.79
CA TYR A 86 -5.72 -1.30 -8.65
C TYR A 86 -6.23 -0.67 -7.36
N VAL A 87 -6.22 -1.43 -6.27
CA VAL A 87 -6.54 -0.93 -4.93
C VAL A 87 -5.21 -0.77 -4.19
N PRO A 88 -4.78 0.46 -3.84
CA PRO A 88 -3.45 0.69 -3.26
C PRO A 88 -3.18 -0.16 -2.01
N THR A 89 -4.17 -0.39 -1.17
CA THR A 89 -4.00 -1.19 0.05
C THR A 89 -3.95 -2.72 -0.21
N ASP A 90 -4.02 -3.16 -1.47
CA ASP A 90 -3.73 -4.54 -1.89
C ASP A 90 -2.24 -4.71 -2.24
N TYR A 91 -1.44 -3.63 -2.21
CA TYR A 91 0.00 -3.70 -2.41
C TYR A 91 0.63 -4.60 -1.35
N MET A 92 1.48 -5.48 -1.85
CA MET A 92 2.39 -6.29 -1.09
C MET A 92 3.79 -5.74 -1.30
N ARG A 93 4.58 -5.75 -0.23
CA ARG A 93 5.98 -5.35 -0.22
C ARG A 93 6.85 -6.51 0.23
N PHE A 94 7.96 -6.71 -0.46
CA PHE A 94 8.99 -7.66 -0.08
C PHE A 94 10.35 -7.27 -0.67
N THR A 95 11.41 -7.89 -0.16
CA THR A 95 12.77 -7.64 -0.63
C THR A 95 13.36 -8.92 -1.21
N LEU A 96 13.90 -8.83 -2.42
CA LEU A 96 14.75 -9.88 -2.96
C LEU A 96 16.20 -9.63 -2.51
N PRO A 97 16.88 -10.59 -1.86
CA PRO A 97 18.29 -10.43 -1.52
C PRO A 97 19.16 -10.37 -2.79
N ALA A 98 20.37 -9.82 -2.67
CA ALA A 98 21.36 -9.95 -3.74
C ALA A 98 21.72 -11.43 -3.96
N SER A 99 21.80 -11.86 -5.21
CA SER A 99 22.13 -13.23 -5.60
C SER A 99 22.63 -13.29 -7.04
N GLU A 100 23.69 -14.06 -7.31
CA GLU A 100 24.14 -14.33 -8.69
C GLU A 100 23.15 -15.24 -9.43
N GLU A 101 22.52 -16.17 -8.71
CA GLU A 101 21.45 -17.02 -9.23
C GLU A 101 20.53 -17.41 -8.06
N GLY A 102 19.46 -16.64 -7.88
CA GLY A 102 18.50 -16.81 -6.79
C GLY A 102 17.16 -17.34 -7.29
N THR A 103 16.58 -18.30 -6.57
CA THR A 103 15.18 -18.70 -6.77
C THR A 103 14.39 -18.40 -5.49
N VAL A 104 13.31 -17.62 -5.63
CA VAL A 104 12.43 -17.26 -4.53
C VAL A 104 11.00 -17.69 -4.81
N ALA A 105 10.26 -18.04 -3.76
CA ALA A 105 8.84 -18.36 -3.82
C ALA A 105 8.06 -17.41 -2.90
N ILE A 106 7.19 -16.60 -3.49
CA ILE A 106 6.48 -15.50 -2.83
C ILE A 106 5.02 -15.89 -2.61
N ASP A 107 4.54 -15.84 -1.35
CA ASP A 107 3.13 -16.11 -1.01
C ASP A 107 2.23 -14.92 -1.39
N LEU A 108 1.53 -15.03 -2.53
CA LEU A 108 0.57 -14.04 -3.04
C LEU A 108 -0.76 -14.04 -2.28
N THR A 109 -1.05 -15.12 -1.54
CA THR A 109 -2.29 -15.27 -0.78
C THR A 109 -2.35 -14.39 0.47
N VAL A 110 -1.32 -13.56 0.67
CA VAL A 110 -1.32 -12.49 1.66
C VAL A 110 -2.25 -11.34 1.22
N SER A 111 -2.34 -11.03 -0.08
CA SER A 111 -3.18 -9.94 -0.60
C SER A 111 -4.67 -10.29 -0.59
N PRO A 112 -5.54 -9.49 0.07
CA PRO A 112 -7.00 -9.67 -0.01
C PRO A 112 -7.56 -9.59 -1.43
N GLY A 113 -6.83 -8.93 -2.33
CA GLY A 113 -7.08 -8.84 -3.77
C GLY A 113 -6.75 -10.13 -4.55
N TRP A 114 -5.97 -11.05 -3.97
CA TRP A 114 -5.65 -12.35 -4.57
C TRP A 114 -6.90 -13.18 -4.81
N SER A 115 -6.98 -13.92 -5.92
CA SER A 115 -8.12 -14.81 -6.20
C SER A 115 -7.68 -16.09 -6.90
N LEU A 116 -8.55 -17.11 -6.91
CA LEU A 116 -8.32 -18.39 -7.59
C LEU A 116 -8.33 -18.32 -9.13
N ARG A 117 -8.62 -17.14 -9.70
CA ARG A 117 -8.67 -16.93 -11.16
C ARG A 117 -7.35 -16.36 -11.65
N ASN A 118 -7.19 -16.30 -12.96
CA ASN A 118 -6.01 -15.67 -13.56
C ASN A 118 -5.95 -14.22 -13.09
N GLN A 119 -4.80 -13.79 -12.61
CA GLN A 119 -4.60 -12.43 -12.12
C GLN A 119 -3.46 -11.77 -12.86
N HIS A 120 -3.68 -10.52 -13.23
CA HIS A 120 -2.63 -9.61 -13.67
C HIS A 120 -2.11 -8.88 -12.44
N TRP A 121 -0.80 -8.79 -12.31
CA TRP A 121 -0.12 -8.11 -11.23
C TRP A 121 0.73 -7.01 -11.81
N LEU A 122 0.65 -5.83 -11.21
CA LEU A 122 1.62 -4.76 -11.44
C LEU A 122 2.76 -4.96 -10.44
N VAL A 123 3.99 -4.99 -10.95
CA VAL A 123 5.22 -5.17 -10.19
C VAL A 123 6.06 -3.92 -10.37
N HIS A 124 6.36 -3.23 -9.28
CA HIS A 124 7.35 -2.17 -9.23
C HIS A 124 8.61 -2.71 -8.58
N LEU A 125 9.74 -2.53 -9.25
CA LEU A 125 11.06 -2.89 -8.77
C LEU A 125 11.81 -1.60 -8.50
N LEU A 126 12.25 -1.44 -7.26
CA LEU A 126 12.95 -0.26 -6.80
C LEU A 126 14.36 -0.64 -6.36
N GLY A 127 15.35 0.08 -6.91
CA GLY A 127 16.76 -0.06 -6.58
C GLY A 127 17.28 1.20 -5.90
N LYS A 128 18.26 1.01 -5.00
CA LYS A 128 18.86 2.12 -4.25
C LYS A 128 19.85 2.90 -5.10
N GLU A 129 20.50 2.23 -6.05
CA GLU A 129 21.43 2.84 -6.98
C GLU A 129 20.74 3.26 -8.28
N GLU A 130 21.35 4.20 -9.01
CA GLU A 130 20.81 4.69 -10.30
C GLU A 130 20.82 3.60 -11.38
N THR A 131 21.80 2.69 -11.32
CA THR A 131 21.92 1.56 -12.23
C THR A 131 21.90 0.26 -11.44
N THR A 132 20.73 -0.36 -11.39
CA THR A 132 20.55 -1.66 -10.75
C THR A 132 20.67 -2.76 -11.81
N ASN A 133 21.71 -3.58 -11.72
CA ASN A 133 21.84 -4.76 -12.56
C ASN A 133 20.98 -5.89 -11.97
N ALA A 134 19.78 -6.04 -12.51
CA ALA A 134 18.87 -7.12 -12.18
C ALA A 134 18.36 -7.79 -13.47
N ALA A 135 18.39 -9.12 -13.48
CA ALA A 135 17.84 -9.92 -14.57
C ALA A 135 16.87 -10.95 -14.01
N PHE A 136 15.73 -11.10 -14.68
CA PHE A 136 14.70 -12.08 -14.32
C PHE A 136 14.66 -13.16 -15.39
N SER A 137 15.06 -14.37 -15.01
CA SER A 137 15.19 -15.50 -15.93
C SER A 137 13.86 -16.23 -16.11
N THR A 138 13.17 -16.51 -14.99
CA THR A 138 11.87 -17.20 -15.01
C THR A 138 10.91 -16.59 -13.99
N ILE A 139 9.63 -16.56 -14.36
CA ILE A 139 8.53 -16.13 -13.50
C ILE A 139 7.41 -17.15 -13.70
N GLU A 140 7.14 -17.96 -12.68
CA GLU A 140 6.16 -19.05 -12.75
C GLU A 140 5.17 -18.97 -11.59
N PHE A 141 3.91 -19.29 -11.86
CA PHE A 141 2.88 -19.35 -10.83
C PHE A 141 2.61 -20.80 -10.44
N LYS A 142 2.66 -21.09 -9.13
CA LYS A 142 2.29 -22.40 -8.59
C LYS A 142 0.89 -22.35 -8.00
N THR A 143 0.10 -23.36 -8.34
CA THR A 143 -1.28 -23.50 -7.89
C THR A 143 -1.34 -23.81 -6.40
N GLU A 144 -2.37 -23.28 -5.74
CA GLU A 144 -2.57 -23.52 -4.31
C GLU A 144 -3.39 -24.78 -4.05
N GLY A 145 -2.96 -25.56 -3.08
CA GLY A 145 -3.79 -26.62 -2.51
C GLY A 145 -5.02 -26.03 -1.82
N SER A 146 -6.12 -26.78 -1.79
CA SER A 146 -7.38 -26.35 -1.16
C SER A 146 -7.22 -25.89 0.30
N LYS A 147 -6.29 -26.50 1.05
CA LYS A 147 -5.93 -26.09 2.41
C LYS A 147 -5.43 -24.64 2.46
N ASN A 148 -4.54 -24.26 1.54
CA ASN A 148 -3.96 -22.91 1.52
C ASN A 148 -5.01 -21.88 1.12
N VAL A 149 -5.97 -22.23 0.25
CA VAL A 149 -7.13 -21.37 -0.06
C VAL A 149 -7.95 -21.05 1.19
N VAL A 150 -8.22 -22.04 2.05
CA VAL A 150 -8.98 -21.84 3.30
C VAL A 150 -8.18 -20.98 4.30
N VAL A 151 -6.87 -21.22 4.40
CA VAL A 151 -5.98 -20.40 5.24
C VAL A 151 -5.97 -18.96 4.76
N ALA A 152 -5.82 -18.73 3.45
CA ALA A 152 -5.88 -17.41 2.84
C ALA A 152 -7.23 -16.72 3.09
N ALA A 153 -8.35 -17.42 2.88
CA ALA A 153 -9.69 -16.86 3.14
C ALA A 153 -9.86 -16.42 4.60
N THR A 154 -9.35 -17.23 5.54
CA THR A 154 -9.41 -16.92 6.98
C THR A 154 -8.49 -15.75 7.33
N ARG A 155 -7.29 -15.70 6.74
CA ARG A 155 -6.35 -14.57 6.86
C ARG A 155 -7.03 -13.28 6.40
N HIS A 156 -7.61 -13.28 5.19
CA HIS A 156 -8.31 -12.13 4.62
C HIS A 156 -9.48 -11.64 5.46
N LEU A 157 -10.22 -12.56 6.10
CA LEU A 157 -11.29 -12.19 7.03
C LEU A 157 -10.77 -11.38 8.23
N LEU A 158 -9.55 -11.67 8.68
CA LEU A 158 -8.92 -11.04 9.84
C LEU A 158 -8.01 -9.87 9.47
N THR A 159 -7.70 -9.68 8.19
CA THR A 159 -6.96 -8.52 7.69
C THR A 159 -7.71 -7.24 8.07
N LYS A 160 -6.99 -6.29 8.65
CA LYS A 160 -7.56 -5.01 9.09
C LYS A 160 -8.08 -4.23 7.87
N GLU A 161 -9.25 -3.63 8.01
CA GLU A 161 -9.71 -2.63 7.04
C GLU A 161 -8.91 -1.35 7.22
N PHE A 162 -8.46 -0.77 6.11
CA PHE A 162 -7.88 0.56 6.12
C PHE A 162 -9.01 1.57 6.30
N TYR A 163 -8.99 2.27 7.43
CA TYR A 163 -9.92 3.35 7.72
C TYR A 163 -9.23 4.67 7.38
N THR A 164 -9.97 5.64 6.82
CA THR A 164 -9.50 7.02 6.72
C THR A 164 -10.58 8.00 7.17
N PRO A 165 -10.41 8.80 8.25
CA PRO A 165 -11.40 9.73 8.70
C PRO A 165 -11.56 10.87 7.69
N GLY A 166 -12.81 11.22 7.39
CA GLY A 166 -13.15 12.30 6.46
C GLY A 166 -13.69 11.85 5.10
N SER A 167 -13.69 10.54 4.82
CA SER A 167 -14.39 9.99 3.66
C SER A 167 -14.98 8.62 3.98
N TYR A 168 -16.28 8.58 4.32
CA TYR A 168 -17.05 7.32 4.28
C TYR A 168 -17.02 6.65 2.89
N HIS A 169 -16.61 7.39 1.85
CA HIS A 169 -16.39 6.91 0.48
C HIS A 169 -15.01 6.27 0.26
N ALA A 170 -14.10 6.35 1.22
CA ALA A 170 -12.78 5.71 1.18
C ALA A 170 -12.75 4.37 1.95
N LEU A 171 -13.89 3.91 2.48
CA LEU A 171 -14.03 2.52 2.91
C LEU A 171 -13.80 1.63 1.70
N ARG A 172 -12.65 0.98 1.67
CA ARG A 172 -12.20 0.04 0.64
C ARG A 172 -13.19 -1.11 0.45
N GLY A 173 -13.86 -1.48 1.54
CA GLY A 173 -14.73 -2.62 1.67
C GLY A 173 -13.91 -3.88 1.92
N TYR A 174 -14.31 -4.64 2.93
CA TYR A 174 -13.72 -5.95 3.22
C TYR A 174 -13.63 -6.81 1.96
N ARG A 175 -12.43 -7.32 1.67
CA ARG A 175 -12.19 -8.23 0.55
C ARG A 175 -11.75 -9.60 1.05
N MET A 176 -12.19 -10.63 0.36
CA MET A 176 -11.79 -12.01 0.59
C MET A 176 -11.69 -12.71 -0.75
N LEU A 177 -10.49 -13.24 -1.05
CA LEU A 177 -10.22 -13.93 -2.31
C LEU A 177 -10.54 -13.06 -3.55
N GLY A 178 -10.19 -11.77 -3.48
CA GLY A 178 -10.36 -10.80 -4.55
C GLY A 178 -11.80 -10.31 -4.72
N ARG A 179 -12.74 -10.77 -3.90
CA ARG A 179 -14.17 -10.43 -3.95
C ARG A 179 -14.59 -9.61 -2.73
N SER A 180 -15.68 -8.87 -2.88
CA SER A 180 -16.32 -8.16 -1.77
C SER A 180 -16.85 -9.17 -0.74
N PHE A 181 -16.32 -9.10 0.48
CA PHE A 181 -16.76 -9.90 1.62
C PHE A 181 -18.24 -9.67 1.96
N PRO A 182 -18.80 -8.44 1.97
CA PRO A 182 -20.24 -8.23 2.17
C PRO A 182 -21.11 -9.05 1.21
N ILE A 183 -20.73 -9.11 -0.07
CA ILE A 183 -21.45 -9.90 -1.08
C ILE A 183 -21.35 -11.40 -0.76
N MET A 184 -20.14 -11.89 -0.50
CA MET A 184 -19.91 -13.30 -0.15
C MET A 184 -20.67 -13.72 1.11
N PHE A 185 -20.60 -12.89 2.15
CA PHE A 185 -21.27 -13.08 3.42
C PHE A 185 -22.80 -13.03 3.29
N GLY A 186 -23.32 -12.11 2.46
CA GLY A 186 -24.75 -12.03 2.13
C GLY A 186 -25.26 -13.30 1.44
N ILE A 187 -24.52 -13.81 0.45
CA ILE A 187 -24.83 -15.08 -0.23
C ILE A 187 -24.83 -16.24 0.77
N LEU A 188 -23.80 -16.34 1.63
CA LEU A 188 -23.71 -17.37 2.67
C LEU A 188 -24.88 -17.29 3.66
N THR A 189 -25.31 -16.08 4.03
CA THR A 189 -26.46 -15.87 4.90
C THR A 189 -27.75 -16.35 4.24
N ILE A 190 -27.95 -16.07 2.95
CA ILE A 190 -29.11 -16.57 2.18
C ILE A 190 -29.10 -18.10 2.11
N ILE A 191 -27.95 -18.71 1.83
CA ILE A 191 -27.80 -20.18 1.83
C ILE A 191 -28.14 -20.75 3.21
N GLY A 192 -27.64 -20.14 4.29
CA GLY A 192 -27.97 -20.53 5.66
C GLY A 192 -29.47 -20.46 5.95
N VAL A 193 -30.14 -19.39 5.49
CA VAL A 193 -31.61 -19.25 5.58
C VAL A 193 -32.33 -20.38 4.84
N LEU A 194 -31.92 -20.68 3.60
CA LEU A 194 -32.51 -21.79 2.81
C LEU A 194 -32.31 -23.15 3.51
N LEU A 195 -31.12 -23.41 4.04
CA LEU A 195 -30.83 -24.63 4.80
C LEU A 195 -31.70 -24.72 6.07
N CYS A 196 -31.87 -23.62 6.80
CA CYS A 196 -32.79 -23.58 7.94
C CYS A 196 -34.23 -23.91 7.54
N CYS A 197 -34.71 -23.40 6.40
CA CYS A 197 -36.04 -23.71 5.88
C CYS A 197 -36.21 -25.19 5.54
N ILE A 198 -35.20 -25.81 4.93
CA ILE A 198 -35.21 -27.24 4.55
C ILE A 198 -35.15 -28.14 5.79
N LEU A 199 -34.28 -27.82 6.75
CA LEU A 199 -34.03 -28.64 7.93
C LEU A 199 -35.11 -28.46 9.03
N SER A 200 -35.86 -27.36 9.02
CA SER A 200 -36.92 -27.08 9.99
C SER A 200 -38.29 -26.91 9.33
N PRO A 201 -38.85 -27.98 8.71
CA PRO A 201 -40.18 -27.90 8.12
C PRO A 201 -41.21 -27.49 9.19
N ASN A 202 -42.15 -26.60 8.83
CA ASN A 202 -43.26 -26.06 9.65
C ASN A 202 -42.93 -24.84 10.54
N LYS A 203 -43.62 -24.70 11.69
CA LYS A 203 -43.68 -23.49 12.54
C LYS A 203 -42.31 -23.01 13.08
N HIS A 204 -41.28 -23.86 13.04
CA HIS A 204 -39.92 -23.52 13.47
C HIS A 204 -39.07 -22.85 12.38
N CYS A 205 -39.46 -22.95 11.10
CA CYS A 205 -38.79 -22.29 9.99
C CYS A 205 -38.66 -20.78 10.23
N ARG A 206 -39.77 -20.09 10.52
CA ARG A 206 -39.78 -18.63 10.73
C ARG A 206 -38.83 -18.17 11.84
N ARG A 207 -38.77 -18.90 12.96
CA ARG A 207 -37.86 -18.59 14.08
C ARG A 207 -36.41 -18.80 13.68
N SER A 208 -36.11 -19.89 12.99
CA SER A 208 -34.77 -20.23 12.54
C SER A 208 -34.26 -19.22 11.51
N VAL A 209 -35.08 -18.83 10.53
CA VAL A 209 -34.75 -17.78 9.55
C VAL A 209 -34.46 -16.45 10.24
N LEU A 210 -35.33 -16.00 11.14
CA LEU A 210 -35.10 -14.76 11.88
C LEU A 210 -33.81 -14.82 12.70
N GLY A 211 -33.56 -15.94 13.38
CA GLY A 211 -32.32 -16.17 14.13
C GLY A 211 -31.08 -16.08 13.25
N THR A 212 -31.06 -16.76 12.10
CA THR A 212 -29.93 -16.73 11.16
C THR A 212 -29.68 -15.33 10.61
N LEU A 213 -30.74 -14.59 10.25
CA LEU A 213 -30.60 -13.20 9.78
C LEU A 213 -30.03 -12.27 10.86
N LEU A 214 -30.52 -12.39 12.10
CA LEU A 214 -30.01 -11.61 13.23
C LEU A 214 -28.55 -11.94 13.51
N ILE A 215 -28.20 -13.23 13.60
CA ILE A 215 -26.81 -13.67 13.81
C ILE A 215 -25.91 -13.17 12.68
N GLY A 216 -26.33 -13.31 11.43
CA GLY A 216 -25.58 -12.81 10.28
C GLY A 216 -25.33 -11.29 10.37
N SER A 217 -26.38 -10.51 10.65
CA SER A 217 -26.26 -9.06 10.84
C SER A 217 -25.30 -8.70 11.97
N PHE A 218 -25.43 -9.36 13.14
CA PHE A 218 -24.55 -9.12 14.28
C PHE A 218 -23.09 -9.50 13.99
N LEU A 219 -22.82 -10.61 13.30
CA LEU A 219 -21.46 -11.01 12.94
C LEU A 219 -20.80 -10.01 11.98
N TYR A 220 -21.55 -9.52 10.99
CA TYR A 220 -21.06 -8.50 10.08
C TYR A 220 -20.74 -7.19 10.81
N GLN A 221 -21.65 -6.73 11.67
CA GLN A 221 -21.45 -5.52 12.48
C GLN A 221 -20.30 -5.70 13.47
N ALA A 222 -20.16 -6.87 14.10
CA ALA A 222 -19.07 -7.16 15.03
C ALA A 222 -17.71 -7.08 14.33
N ARG A 223 -17.58 -7.59 13.10
CA ARG A 223 -16.34 -7.46 12.31
C ARG A 223 -15.95 -5.99 12.12
N PHE A 224 -16.92 -5.16 11.71
CA PHE A 224 -16.71 -3.71 11.55
C PHE A 224 -16.34 -3.03 12.88
N SER A 225 -17.06 -3.33 13.96
CA SER A 225 -16.77 -2.78 15.28
C SER A 225 -15.40 -3.17 15.81
N ILE A 226 -14.89 -4.37 15.51
CA ILE A 226 -13.54 -4.80 15.91
C ILE A 226 -12.47 -3.96 15.21
N ASP A 227 -12.61 -3.68 13.91
CA ASP A 227 -11.64 -2.81 13.22
C ASP A 227 -11.74 -1.38 13.72
N LEU A 228 -12.95 -0.86 13.89
CA LEU A 228 -13.13 0.47 14.44
C LEU A 228 -12.48 0.58 15.82
N LEU A 229 -12.66 -0.42 16.69
CA LEU A 229 -12.02 -0.45 18.00
C LEU A 229 -10.49 -0.52 17.91
N ARG A 230 -9.94 -1.32 16.99
CA ARG A 230 -8.49 -1.39 16.76
C ARG A 230 -7.94 -0.06 16.28
N TYR A 231 -8.57 0.53 15.27
CA TYR A 231 -8.23 1.84 14.73
C TYR A 231 -8.29 2.92 15.81
N THR A 232 -9.42 3.02 16.54
CA THR A 232 -9.56 3.97 17.65
C THR A 232 -8.47 3.76 18.70
N ARG A 233 -8.16 2.51 19.05
CA ARG A 233 -7.10 2.20 20.02
C ARG A 233 -5.73 2.67 19.54
N GLU A 234 -5.37 2.33 18.30
CA GLU A 234 -4.09 2.72 17.69
C GLU A 234 -3.91 4.25 17.69
N HIS A 235 -4.99 5.01 17.49
CA HIS A 235 -4.96 6.48 17.37
C HIS A 235 -5.39 7.22 18.64
N THR A 236 -5.66 6.52 19.75
CA THR A 236 -6.20 7.18 20.96
C THR A 236 -5.25 8.20 21.58
N GLN A 237 -3.95 7.93 21.56
CA GLN A 237 -2.95 8.84 22.12
C GLN A 237 -2.88 10.14 21.31
N GLU A 238 -2.91 10.05 19.99
CA GLU A 238 -2.89 11.22 19.12
C GLU A 238 -4.15 12.06 19.26
N TYR A 239 -5.32 11.42 19.37
CA TYR A 239 -6.55 12.17 19.65
C TYR A 239 -6.49 12.90 20.99
N ALA A 240 -5.79 12.35 21.99
CA ALA A 240 -5.57 13.01 23.26
C ALA A 240 -4.59 14.20 23.14
N GLU A 241 -3.63 14.11 22.21
CA GLU A 241 -2.67 15.16 21.87
C GLU A 241 -3.24 16.19 20.87
N GLY A 242 -4.44 15.96 20.34
CA GLY A 242 -5.13 16.84 19.38
C GLY A 242 -4.66 16.68 17.93
N THR A 243 -3.94 15.60 17.63
CA THR A 243 -3.44 15.27 16.28
C THR A 243 -4.25 14.12 15.67
N TYR A 244 -4.16 13.96 14.35
CA TYR A 244 -4.75 12.85 13.61
C TYR A 244 -3.63 12.27 12.72
N ASP A 245 -3.21 11.01 12.90
CA ASP A 245 -2.11 10.38 12.15
C ASP A 245 -2.22 10.65 10.64
N GLU A 246 -3.40 10.44 10.09
CA GLU A 246 -3.65 10.58 8.66
C GLU A 246 -3.68 12.01 8.15
N ALA A 247 -3.91 12.98 9.05
CA ALA A 247 -3.76 14.37 8.71
C ALA A 247 -2.28 14.79 8.74
N GLY A 248 -1.39 13.97 9.30
CA GLY A 248 0.03 14.29 9.47
C GLY A 248 0.23 15.70 10.01
N SER A 249 1.02 16.49 9.30
CA SER A 249 1.33 17.88 9.68
C SER A 249 0.26 18.91 9.30
N ILE A 250 -0.86 18.51 8.69
CA ILE A 250 -1.85 19.42 8.12
C ILE A 250 -2.50 20.31 9.18
N HIS A 251 -2.67 19.84 10.42
CA HIS A 251 -3.17 20.67 11.54
C HIS A 251 -2.22 21.82 11.86
N ALA A 252 -0.94 21.51 12.10
CA ALA A 252 0.08 22.50 12.38
C ALA A 252 0.24 23.49 11.21
N LEU A 253 0.14 22.99 9.97
CA LEU A 253 0.12 23.83 8.78
C LEU A 253 -1.08 24.77 8.75
N ALA A 254 -2.28 24.28 9.07
CA ALA A 254 -3.49 25.08 9.13
C ALA A 254 -3.40 26.17 10.20
N ASP A 255 -2.91 25.84 11.40
CA ASP A 255 -2.71 26.81 12.50
C ASP A 255 -1.75 27.93 12.09
N VAL A 256 -0.64 27.58 11.44
CA VAL A 256 0.32 28.55 10.92
C VAL A 256 -0.33 29.42 9.85
N LEU A 257 -1.07 28.84 8.89
CA LEU A 257 -1.79 29.61 7.87
C LEU A 257 -2.78 30.59 8.50
N ILE A 258 -3.59 30.16 9.47
CA ILE A 258 -4.54 31.01 10.18
C ILE A 258 -3.80 32.17 10.87
N SER A 259 -2.67 31.90 11.51
CA SER A 259 -1.89 32.93 12.21
C SER A 259 -1.26 33.98 11.27
N LEU A 260 -0.89 33.57 10.05
CA LEU A 260 -0.26 34.45 9.05
C LEU A 260 -1.28 35.33 8.32
N VAL A 261 -2.52 34.86 8.21
CA VAL A 261 -3.53 35.47 7.37
C VAL A 261 -4.35 36.51 8.14
N LYS A 262 -4.12 37.78 7.83
CA LYS A 262 -4.87 38.90 8.42
C LYS A 262 -6.32 39.00 7.93
N ASN A 263 -6.59 38.56 6.70
CA ASN A 263 -7.93 38.61 6.10
C ASN A 263 -8.27 37.28 5.41
N PRO A 264 -8.80 36.30 6.17
CA PRO A 264 -9.04 34.93 5.70
C PRO A 264 -9.85 34.84 4.41
N SER A 265 -10.92 35.62 4.28
CA SER A 265 -11.83 35.56 3.12
C SER A 265 -11.24 36.13 1.83
N ALA A 266 -10.17 36.92 1.92
CA ALA A 266 -9.49 37.52 0.77
C ALA A 266 -8.22 36.76 0.37
N THR A 267 -7.75 35.83 1.21
CA THR A 267 -6.49 35.14 0.99
C THR A 267 -6.73 33.82 0.28
N THR A 268 -5.91 33.55 -0.74
CA THR A 268 -5.96 32.28 -1.46
C THR A 268 -4.64 31.52 -1.32
N VAL A 269 -4.75 30.23 -0.99
CA VAL A 269 -3.63 29.31 -0.90
C VAL A 269 -3.72 28.30 -2.04
N TYR A 270 -2.68 28.26 -2.87
CA TYR A 270 -2.54 27.25 -3.90
C TYR A 270 -1.94 25.98 -3.31
N VAL A 271 -2.53 24.82 -3.60
CA VAL A 271 -1.98 23.52 -3.18
C VAL A 271 -1.44 22.80 -4.40
N CYS A 272 -0.12 22.60 -4.41
CA CYS A 272 0.56 21.79 -5.40
C CYS A 272 0.78 20.38 -4.86
N ARG A 273 0.14 19.40 -5.50
CA ARG A 273 0.19 17.99 -5.11
C ARG A 273 0.04 17.07 -6.32
N ASP A 274 0.48 15.83 -6.16
CA ASP A 274 0.08 14.72 -7.02
C ASP A 274 -0.93 13.82 -6.28
N GLY A 275 -1.59 12.92 -7.01
CA GLY A 275 -2.47 11.91 -6.42
C GLY A 275 -3.78 12.46 -5.83
N THR A 276 -4.14 11.98 -4.64
CA THR A 276 -5.47 12.22 -4.03
C THR A 276 -5.62 13.64 -3.47
N ASN A 277 -6.87 14.12 -3.33
CA ASN A 277 -7.16 15.45 -2.76
C ASN A 277 -7.48 15.41 -1.26
N PHE A 278 -7.08 14.36 -0.57
CA PHE A 278 -7.42 14.14 0.84
C PHE A 278 -6.79 15.22 1.75
N LYS A 279 -5.46 15.36 1.73
CA LYS A 279 -4.75 16.37 2.54
C LYS A 279 -5.18 17.81 2.19
N GLU A 280 -5.48 18.09 0.92
CA GLU A 280 -6.03 19.39 0.50
C GLU A 280 -7.40 19.67 1.15
N LYS A 281 -8.29 18.68 1.18
CA LYS A 281 -9.61 18.80 1.82
C LYS A 281 -9.49 18.97 3.33
N LEU A 282 -8.60 18.21 3.98
CA LEU A 282 -8.31 18.37 5.41
C LEU A 282 -7.77 19.77 5.70
N LEU A 283 -6.81 20.26 4.90
CA LEU A 283 -6.28 21.60 5.04
C LEU A 283 -7.39 22.64 4.91
N ARG A 284 -8.25 22.52 3.89
CA ARG A 284 -9.42 23.40 3.69
C ARG A 284 -10.38 23.39 4.88
N TYR A 285 -10.58 22.23 5.50
CA TYR A 285 -11.45 22.08 6.66
C TYR A 285 -10.85 22.77 7.88
N PHE A 286 -9.58 22.51 8.19
CA PHE A 286 -8.91 23.08 9.36
C PHE A 286 -8.57 24.56 9.20
N SER A 287 -8.33 25.04 7.99
CA SER A 287 -7.98 26.44 7.70
C SER A 287 -9.19 27.33 7.37
N TYR A 288 -10.42 26.84 7.52
CA TYR A 288 -11.61 27.62 7.18
C TYR A 288 -11.63 28.96 7.95
N PRO A 289 -11.91 30.11 7.31
CA PRO A 289 -12.48 30.28 5.96
C PRO A 289 -11.48 30.61 4.84
N ILE A 290 -10.18 30.30 5.00
CA ILE A 290 -9.16 30.55 3.96
C ILE A 290 -9.47 29.71 2.70
N ARG A 291 -9.37 30.32 1.51
CA ARG A 291 -9.62 29.62 0.24
C ARG A 291 -8.42 28.75 -0.14
N ILE A 292 -8.58 27.43 -0.02
CA ILE A 292 -7.59 26.42 -0.43
C ILE A 292 -8.02 25.79 -1.76
N SER A 293 -7.18 25.83 -2.80
CA SER A 293 -7.47 25.21 -4.11
C SER A 293 -6.21 24.75 -4.84
N SER A 294 -6.32 23.64 -5.57
CA SER A 294 -5.29 23.17 -6.51
C SER A 294 -5.59 23.52 -7.98
N GLU A 295 -6.63 24.33 -8.25
CA GLU A 295 -7.01 24.70 -9.63
C GLU A 295 -5.94 25.55 -10.32
N LEU A 296 -5.70 25.29 -11.61
CA LEU A 296 -4.62 25.93 -12.38
C LEU A 296 -4.71 27.47 -12.40
N GLY A 297 -5.92 28.02 -12.52
CA GLY A 297 -6.14 29.46 -12.52
C GLY A 297 -5.85 30.16 -11.19
N VAL A 298 -5.72 29.40 -10.10
CA VAL A 298 -5.48 29.93 -8.75
C VAL A 298 -3.99 30.18 -8.48
N ALA A 299 -3.09 29.43 -9.12
CA ALA A 299 -1.64 29.57 -8.89
C ALA A 299 -1.12 31.00 -9.18
N ALA A 300 -1.71 31.68 -10.16
CA ALA A 300 -1.32 33.03 -10.56
C ALA A 300 -1.71 34.11 -9.53
N THR A 301 -2.80 33.89 -8.78
CA THR A 301 -3.39 34.89 -7.87
C THR A 301 -3.24 34.53 -6.40
N ALA A 302 -2.75 33.35 -6.07
CA ALA A 302 -2.53 32.91 -4.70
C ALA A 302 -1.47 33.76 -3.98
N ASP A 303 -1.68 33.95 -2.67
CA ASP A 303 -0.77 34.64 -1.74
C ASP A 303 0.21 33.67 -1.09
N TYR A 304 -0.20 32.41 -0.95
CA TYR A 304 0.60 31.33 -0.38
C TYR A 304 0.52 30.10 -1.28
N ALA A 305 1.55 29.27 -1.20
CA ALA A 305 1.57 27.97 -1.83
C ALA A 305 1.95 26.91 -0.81
N VAL A 306 1.28 25.76 -0.87
CA VAL A 306 1.67 24.57 -0.13
C VAL A 306 2.03 23.49 -1.14
N VAL A 307 3.24 22.96 -1.00
CA VAL A 307 3.66 21.75 -1.73
C VAL A 307 3.48 20.57 -0.78
N MET A 308 2.71 19.56 -1.21
CA MET A 308 2.46 18.32 -0.47
C MET A 308 2.34 17.16 -1.45
N ASP A 309 2.92 16.00 -1.14
CA ASP A 309 2.80 14.77 -1.94
C ASP A 309 3.01 14.96 -3.47
N LYS A 310 3.95 15.83 -3.88
CA LYS A 310 4.27 16.12 -5.28
C LYS A 310 5.59 15.48 -5.68
N TYR A 311 5.60 14.70 -6.78
CA TYR A 311 6.78 14.02 -7.29
C TYR A 311 7.74 14.98 -7.98
N GLU A 312 7.20 15.80 -8.90
CA GLU A 312 8.00 16.74 -9.68
C GLU A 312 7.74 18.17 -9.20
N TRP A 313 8.70 18.70 -8.45
CA TRP A 313 8.78 20.11 -8.11
C TRP A 313 10.22 20.51 -7.85
N GLU A 314 10.53 21.77 -8.14
CA GLU A 314 11.87 22.33 -7.99
C GLU A 314 11.79 23.68 -7.28
N PHE A 315 12.85 24.03 -6.56
CA PHE A 315 13.05 25.40 -6.11
C PHE A 315 14.47 25.87 -6.42
N ASP A 316 14.57 26.90 -7.26
CA ASP A 316 15.83 27.52 -7.61
C ASP A 316 16.15 28.62 -6.58
N THR A 317 17.28 28.47 -5.88
CA THR A 317 17.74 29.50 -4.95
C THR A 317 18.59 30.52 -5.68
N THR A 318 18.06 31.72 -5.88
CA THR A 318 18.85 32.85 -6.40
C THR A 318 19.27 33.72 -5.21
N VAL A 319 20.56 33.64 -4.86
CA VAL A 319 21.15 34.49 -3.83
C VAL A 319 21.61 35.78 -4.50
N THR A 320 20.86 36.86 -4.25
CA THR A 320 21.30 38.22 -4.60
C THR A 320 21.89 38.87 -3.36
N LYS A 321 22.82 39.82 -3.50
CA LYS A 321 23.58 40.41 -2.38
C LYS A 321 22.74 40.92 -1.19
N ASP A 322 21.45 41.20 -1.40
CA ASP A 322 20.54 41.73 -0.38
C ASP A 322 19.27 40.88 -0.13
N GLU A 323 18.97 39.86 -0.96
CA GLU A 323 17.80 38.98 -0.78
C GLU A 323 18.04 37.58 -1.37
N THR A 324 17.70 36.55 -0.60
CA THR A 324 17.56 35.18 -1.10
C THR A 324 16.15 35.01 -1.64
N THR A 325 16.00 35.02 -2.96
CA THR A 325 14.69 34.76 -3.57
C THR A 325 14.65 33.36 -4.17
N LEU A 326 13.61 32.62 -3.82
CA LEU A 326 13.38 31.26 -4.28
C LEU A 326 12.37 31.32 -5.43
N ILE A 327 12.66 30.68 -6.56
CA ILE A 327 11.65 30.46 -7.60
C ILE A 327 11.13 29.05 -7.39
N VAL A 328 9.86 28.91 -7.02
CA VAL A 328 9.22 27.60 -6.85
C VAL A 328 8.53 27.23 -8.15
N LYS A 329 8.90 26.08 -8.70
CA LYS A 329 8.28 25.43 -9.85
C LYS A 329 7.54 24.20 -9.37
N CYS A 330 6.21 24.21 -9.47
CA CYS A 330 5.40 23.08 -9.04
C CYS A 330 4.08 23.08 -9.81
N GLY A 331 3.90 22.10 -10.72
CA GLY A 331 2.83 22.15 -11.71
C GLY A 331 2.92 23.43 -12.56
N ASP A 332 1.82 24.16 -12.69
CA ASP A 332 1.78 25.42 -13.44
C ASP A 332 2.29 26.63 -12.64
N MET A 333 2.60 26.44 -11.35
CA MET A 333 3.16 27.51 -10.54
C MET A 333 4.65 27.67 -10.85
N ASN A 334 5.02 28.83 -11.38
CA ASN A 334 6.41 29.27 -11.52
C ASN A 334 6.52 30.71 -10.99
N ARG A 335 6.76 30.87 -9.69
CA ARG A 335 6.72 32.17 -9.02
C ARG A 335 7.83 32.34 -8.00
N ARG A 336 8.25 33.60 -7.81
CA ARG A 336 9.10 33.99 -6.69
C ARG A 336 8.34 33.77 -5.39
N ALA A 337 8.99 33.13 -4.43
CA ALA A 337 8.41 32.80 -3.15
C ALA A 337 9.45 32.89 -2.03
N GLN A 338 8.96 32.95 -0.80
CA GLN A 338 9.72 32.82 0.42
C GLN A 338 9.26 31.55 1.13
N LYS A 339 10.17 30.63 1.39
CA LYS A 339 9.89 29.44 2.20
C LYS A 339 9.64 29.88 3.64
N LEU A 340 8.49 29.51 4.20
CA LEU A 340 8.10 29.87 5.57
C LEU A 340 8.39 28.74 6.55
N SER A 341 7.95 27.53 6.23
CA SER A 341 8.11 26.36 7.10
C SER A 341 8.16 25.06 6.30
N THR A 342 8.82 24.06 6.88
CA THR A 342 8.78 22.66 6.45
C THR A 342 8.26 21.84 7.60
N TYR A 343 7.41 20.87 7.29
CA TYR A 343 6.78 20.02 8.27
C TYR A 343 7.32 18.58 8.19
N PRO A 344 7.19 17.77 9.27
CA PRO A 344 7.71 16.40 9.31
C PRO A 344 7.17 15.48 8.20
N SER A 345 5.93 15.70 7.74
CA SER A 345 5.34 14.89 6.65
C SER A 345 5.67 15.44 5.25
N ASN A 346 6.77 16.20 5.14
CA ASN A 346 7.31 16.81 3.93
C ASN A 346 6.43 17.87 3.26
N GLU A 347 5.38 18.37 3.92
CA GLU A 347 4.70 19.56 3.44
C GLU A 347 5.60 20.79 3.59
N ILE A 348 5.52 21.70 2.61
CA ILE A 348 6.30 22.94 2.62
C ILE A 348 5.39 24.10 2.31
N LEU A 349 5.38 25.08 3.22
CA LEU A 349 4.61 26.31 3.09
C LEU A 349 5.50 27.42 2.53
N PHE A 350 5.00 28.09 1.49
CA PHE A 350 5.63 29.21 0.84
C PHE A 350 4.70 30.44 0.86
N ARG A 351 5.29 31.61 1.01
CA ARG A 351 4.64 32.90 0.70
C ARG A 351 4.99 33.28 -0.73
N LEU A 352 3.98 33.52 -1.56
CA LEU A 352 4.18 33.92 -2.94
C LEU A 352 4.40 35.44 -3.01
N LEU A 353 5.44 35.87 -3.70
CA LEU A 353 5.73 37.28 -3.93
C LEU A 353 4.98 37.77 -5.16
N ALA A 354 4.60 39.05 -5.16
CA ALA A 354 3.94 39.66 -6.31
C ALA A 354 4.80 39.47 -7.58
N PRO A 355 4.18 39.22 -8.75
CA PRO A 355 4.93 39.22 -10.00
C PRO A 355 5.65 40.56 -10.13
N SER A 356 6.94 40.56 -10.48
CA SER A 356 7.62 41.83 -10.76
C SER A 356 6.92 42.47 -11.95
N THR A 357 6.22 43.59 -11.73
CA THR A 357 5.75 44.45 -12.81
C THR A 357 6.99 44.95 -13.53
N ARG A 358 7.34 44.32 -14.65
CA ARG A 358 8.36 44.84 -15.57
C ARG A 358 7.76 45.89 -16.46
#